data_AF-A0A920ULU8-F1
#
_entry.id   AF-A0A920ULU8-F1
#
_cell.length_a   1.000
_cell.length_b   1.000
_cell.length_c   1.000
_cell.angle_alpha   90.00
_cell.angle_beta   90.00
_cell.angle_gamma   90.00
#
_symmetry.space_group_name_H-M   'P 1'
#
loop_
_entity.id
_entity.type
_entity.pdbx_description
1 polymer ?
#
loop_
_entity_poly.entity_id
_entity_poly.type
_entity_poly.pdbx_seq_one_letter_code
_entity_poly.pdbx_strand_id
1 'polypeptide(L)'
;MLKDAELVSKPVVLKDWFPTLIIPWLEITTSFVGDAACFIDPLFSSGVHLAFMSGILAAAHITTAIKDKDLLGKKSKQVYANLYSQEYQHFRELAKFFYSSNGQ
;
A
#
# COMPACT_ATOMS: atom_id res chain seq x y z
N MET A 1 -28.78 1.84 -20.39
CA MET A 1 -28.39 0.98 -19.24
C MET A 1 -28.71 1.57 -17.87
N LEU A 2 -29.04 2.86 -17.71
CA LEU A 2 -29.34 3.44 -16.39
C LEU A 2 -30.81 3.87 -16.17
N LYS A 3 -31.69 3.78 -17.18
CA LYS A 3 -33.04 4.37 -17.11
C LYS A 3 -33.92 3.72 -16.02
N ASP A 4 -33.69 2.45 -15.71
CA ASP A 4 -34.48 1.64 -14.77
C ASP A 4 -33.69 1.32 -13.48
N ALA A 5 -32.57 2.01 -13.21
CA ALA A 5 -31.76 1.76 -12.03
C ALA A 5 -32.31 2.51 -10.80
N GLU A 6 -32.38 1.83 -9.66
CA GLU A 6 -32.77 2.41 -8.38
C GLU A 6 -31.53 2.80 -7.55
N LEU A 7 -31.53 4.01 -7.00
CA LEU A 7 -30.46 4.48 -6.13
C LEU A 7 -30.65 3.93 -4.71
N VAL A 8 -29.96 2.84 -4.38
CA VAL A 8 -30.05 2.18 -3.06
C VAL A 8 -29.26 2.87 -1.94
N SER A 9 -28.35 3.79 -2.28
CA SER A 9 -27.53 4.51 -1.30
C SER A 9 -27.15 5.92 -1.78
N LYS A 10 -26.98 6.85 -0.83
CA LYS A 10 -26.54 8.22 -1.15
C LYS A 10 -25.10 8.24 -1.66
N PRO A 11 -24.75 9.12 -2.62
CA PRO A 11 -23.36 9.34 -3.00
C PRO A 11 -22.52 9.78 -1.79
N VAL A 12 -21.32 9.23 -1.68
CA VAL A 12 -20.33 9.60 -0.66
C VAL A 12 -19.12 10.19 -1.36
N VAL A 13 -18.61 11.31 -0.83
CA VAL A 13 -17.39 11.96 -1.34
C VAL A 13 -16.28 11.74 -0.33
N LEU A 14 -15.21 11.09 -0.76
CA LEU A 14 -13.99 10.87 0.01
C LEU A 14 -12.83 11.58 -0.69
N LYS A 15 -11.91 12.13 0.10
CA LYS A 15 -10.68 12.73 -0.44
C LYS A 15 -9.59 11.68 -0.47
N ASP A 16 -9.29 11.22 -1.68
CA ASP A 16 -8.28 10.21 -1.94
C ASP A 16 -7.00 10.90 -2.43
N TRP A 17 -6.24 11.48 -1.49
CA TRP A 17 -4.94 12.07 -1.79
C TRP A 17 -3.86 10.99 -1.75
N PHE A 18 -2.67 11.24 -2.32
CA PHE A 18 -1.50 10.35 -2.25
C PHE A 18 -0.60 10.71 -1.06
N PRO A 19 -0.95 10.47 0.23
CA PRO A 19 0.03 10.58 1.28
C PRO A 19 1.01 9.41 1.10
N THR A 20 2.19 9.70 0.57
CA THR A 20 3.32 8.79 0.77
C THR A 20 3.89 9.13 2.15
N LEU A 21 3.56 8.35 3.17
CA LEU A 21 4.33 8.39 4.40
C LEU A 21 5.65 7.66 4.14
N ILE A 22 6.65 8.40 3.68
CA ILE A 22 8.05 7.99 3.78
C ILE A 22 8.48 8.22 5.24
N ILE A 23 7.85 7.52 6.20
CA ILE A 23 8.41 7.48 7.55
C ILE A 23 9.59 6.51 7.49
N PRO A 24 10.80 6.90 7.96
CA PRO A 24 11.84 5.93 8.23
C PRO A 24 11.34 5.00 9.34
N TRP A 25 10.79 3.88 8.89
CA TRP A 25 10.59 2.61 9.57
C TRP A 25 10.65 2.71 11.10
N LEU A 26 9.48 2.87 11.71
CA LEU A 26 9.23 2.72 13.15
C LEU A 26 9.94 1.48 13.74
N GLU A 27 10.10 1.43 15.06
CA GLU A 27 10.82 0.41 15.85
C GLU A 27 10.77 -1.04 15.28
N ILE A 28 11.73 -1.91 15.62
CA ILE A 28 11.80 -3.32 15.14
C ILE A 28 10.46 -4.08 15.31
N THR A 29 9.61 -3.65 16.22
CA THR A 29 8.30 -4.25 16.52
C THR A 29 7.11 -3.61 15.82
N THR A 30 7.27 -2.49 15.12
CA THR A 30 6.14 -1.73 14.55
C THR A 30 6.26 -1.58 13.04
N SER A 31 5.24 -2.05 12.32
CA SER A 31 5.13 -1.96 10.87
C SER A 31 3.76 -1.41 10.48
N PHE A 32 3.73 -0.40 9.60
CA PHE A 32 2.49 0.07 8.99
C PHE A 32 2.16 -0.79 7.77
N VAL A 33 0.88 -1.06 7.53
CA VAL A 33 0.39 -1.90 6.43
C VAL A 33 -0.79 -1.21 5.72
N GLY A 34 -0.99 -1.52 4.44
CA GLY A 34 -2.06 -0.96 3.60
C GLY A 34 -2.04 0.57 3.58
N ASP A 35 -3.23 1.16 3.61
CA ASP A 35 -3.45 2.62 3.55
C ASP A 35 -2.82 3.37 4.74
N ALA A 36 -2.53 2.69 5.86
CA ALA A 36 -1.79 3.29 6.98
C ALA A 36 -0.30 3.53 6.63
N ALA A 37 0.23 2.86 5.62
CA ALA A 37 1.60 3.03 5.15
C ALA A 37 1.67 3.94 3.91
N CYS A 38 0.86 3.66 2.89
CA CYS A 38 0.82 4.44 1.66
C CYS A 38 -0.48 4.20 0.91
N PHE A 39 -0.88 5.18 0.09
CA PHE A 39 -2.08 5.11 -0.74
C PHE A 39 -1.77 5.55 -2.17
N ILE A 40 -2.41 4.89 -3.14
CA ILE A 40 -2.35 5.18 -4.58
C ILE A 40 -3.79 5.33 -5.09
N ASP A 41 -3.99 6.20 -6.08
CA ASP A 41 -5.26 6.33 -6.79
C ASP A 41 -5.89 4.96 -7.14
N PRO A 42 -7.20 4.78 -6.88
CA PRO A 42 -7.89 3.50 -7.05
C PRO A 42 -8.12 3.07 -8.51
N LEU A 43 -7.59 3.79 -9.50
CA LEU A 43 -7.71 3.50 -10.94
C LEU A 43 -7.54 2.02 -11.34
N PHE A 44 -6.59 1.32 -10.72
CA PHE A 44 -6.28 -0.09 -11.03
C PHE A 44 -6.73 -1.08 -9.94
N SER A 45 -7.55 -0.65 -8.97
CA SER A 45 -8.00 -1.49 -7.85
C SER A 45 -6.83 -2.14 -7.06
N SER A 46 -5.70 -1.45 -6.95
CA SER A 46 -4.47 -1.98 -6.33
C SER A 46 -4.45 -1.90 -4.80
N GLY A 47 -5.32 -1.13 -4.17
CA GLY A 47 -5.30 -0.89 -2.72
C GLY A 47 -5.39 -2.16 -1.87
N VAL A 48 -6.33 -3.07 -2.18
CA VAL A 48 -6.49 -4.34 -1.45
C VAL A 48 -5.28 -5.25 -1.66
N HIS A 49 -4.68 -5.26 -2.85
CA HIS A 49 -3.45 -6.00 -3.12
C HIS A 49 -2.28 -5.49 -2.28
N LEU A 50 -2.07 -4.17 -2.23
CA LEU A 50 -1.03 -3.55 -1.41
C LEU A 50 -1.25 -3.81 0.09
N ALA A 51 -2.50 -3.78 0.56
CA ALA A 51 -2.85 -4.12 1.93
C ALA A 51 -2.53 -5.58 2.28
N PHE A 52 -2.88 -6.53 1.40
CA PHE A 52 -2.55 -7.95 1.61
C PHE A 52 -1.04 -8.20 1.57
N MET A 53 -0.35 -7.63 0.59
CA MET A 53 1.09 -7.81 0.43
C MET A 53 1.85 -7.28 1.64
N SER A 54 1.57 -6.04 2.07
CA SER A 54 2.19 -5.47 3.27
C SER A 54 1.83 -6.24 4.54
N GLY A 55 0.60 -6.73 4.67
CA GLY A 55 0.20 -7.60 5.78
C GLY A 55 1.04 -8.87 5.88
N ILE A 56 1.24 -9.58 4.77
CA ILE A 56 2.06 -10.80 4.71
C ILE A 56 3.52 -10.50 5.03
N LEU A 57 4.09 -9.45 4.41
CA LEU A 57 5.48 -9.08 4.63
C LEU A 57 5.73 -8.65 6.09
N ALA A 58 4.79 -7.90 6.69
CA ALA A 58 4.87 -7.48 8.08
C ALA A 58 4.78 -8.68 9.03
N ALA A 59 3.86 -9.62 8.77
CA ALA A 59 3.74 -10.85 9.55
C ALA A 59 5.04 -11.69 9.50
N ALA A 60 5.66 -11.81 8.33
CA ALA A 60 6.94 -12.49 8.16
C ALA A 60 8.07 -11.80 8.92
N HIS A 61 8.14 -10.46 8.85
CA HIS A 61 9.12 -9.67 9.59
C HIS A 61 8.94 -9.82 11.11
N ILE A 62 7.73 -9.62 11.64
CA ILE A 62 7.42 -9.72 13.06
C ILE A 62 7.75 -11.13 13.58
N THR A 63 7.35 -12.18 12.85
CA THR A 63 7.67 -13.57 13.21
C THR A 63 9.18 -13.81 13.27
N THR A 64 9.93 -13.23 12.34
CA THR A 64 11.40 -13.32 12.30
C THR A 64 12.02 -12.57 13.47
N ALA A 65 11.59 -11.32 13.71
CA ALA A 65 12.09 -10.47 14.78
C ALA A 65 11.80 -11.04 16.17
N ILE A 66 10.69 -11.75 16.37
CA ILE A 66 10.41 -12.44 17.64
C ILE A 66 11.42 -13.57 17.89
N LYS A 67 11.84 -14.29 16.84
CA LYS A 67 12.78 -15.42 16.94
C LYS A 67 14.24 -14.99 17.06
N ASP A 68 14.64 -13.98 16.30
CA ASP A 68 15.98 -13.39 16.30
C ASP A 68 15.87 -11.88 16.03
N LYS A 69 16.04 -11.10 17.09
CA LYS A 69 15.92 -9.64 17.06
C LYS A 69 17.11 -8.95 16.39
N ASP A 70 18.27 -9.60 16.36
CA ASP A 70 19.53 -8.91 16.08
C ASP A 70 19.87 -8.95 14.59
N LEU A 71 20.21 -10.13 14.06
CA LEU A 71 20.67 -10.23 12.68
C LEU A 71 19.48 -10.38 11.73
N LEU A 72 18.63 -11.37 11.97
CA LEU A 72 17.50 -11.67 11.09
C LEU A 72 16.36 -10.66 11.23
N GLY A 73 16.11 -10.13 12.43
CA GLY A 73 15.14 -9.05 12.66
C GLY A 73 15.45 -7.80 11.83
N LYS A 74 16.69 -7.32 11.89
CA LYS A 74 17.12 -6.15 11.09
C LYS A 74 17.07 -6.42 9.59
N LYS A 75 17.53 -7.60 9.13
CA LYS A 75 17.49 -7.97 7.71
C LYS A 75 16.06 -8.08 7.19
N SER A 76 15.17 -8.76 7.93
CA SER A 76 13.77 -8.92 7.52
C SER A 76 13.01 -7.60 7.47
N LYS A 77 13.35 -6.64 8.35
CA LYS A 77 12.84 -5.27 8.26
C LYS A 77 13.20 -4.60 6.93
N GLN A 78 14.45 -4.74 6.50
CA GLN A 78 14.91 -4.18 5.23
C GLN A 78 14.23 -4.86 4.03
N VAL A 79 13.99 -6.18 4.12
CA VAL A 79 13.27 -6.93 3.08
C VAL A 79 11.82 -6.44 2.97
N TYR A 80 11.11 -6.32 4.09
CA TYR A 80 9.77 -5.70 4.13
C TYR A 80 9.76 -4.35 3.42
N ALA A 81 10.70 -3.50 3.82
CA ALA A 81 10.82 -2.14 3.33
C ALA A 81 11.02 -2.04 1.82
N ASN A 82 12.00 -2.80 1.33
CA ASN A 82 12.38 -2.77 -0.07
C ASN A 82 11.25 -3.31 -0.95
N LEU A 83 10.68 -4.47 -0.60
CA LEU A 83 9.66 -5.12 -1.41
C LEU A 83 8.38 -4.28 -1.47
N TYR A 84 7.92 -3.75 -0.34
CA TYR A 84 6.69 -2.97 -0.33
C TYR A 84 6.87 -1.61 -1.03
N SER A 85 8.02 -0.95 -0.85
CA SER A 85 8.33 0.30 -1.56
C SER A 85 8.43 0.07 -3.07
N GLN A 86 9.04 -1.04 -3.51
CA GLN A 86 9.17 -1.35 -4.93
C GLN A 86 7.79 -1.56 -5.57
N GLU A 87 6.92 -2.35 -4.94
CA GLU A 87 5.58 -2.60 -5.48
C GLU A 87 4.75 -1.31 -5.53
N TYR A 88 4.81 -0.49 -4.48
CA TYR A 88 4.18 0.82 -4.48
C TYR A 88 4.68 1.71 -5.64
N GLN A 89 5.98 1.71 -5.91
CA GLN A 89 6.56 2.46 -7.03
C GLN A 89 6.02 1.98 -8.37
N HIS A 90 5.92 0.67 -8.59
CA HIS A 90 5.36 0.11 -9.82
C HIS A 90 3.93 0.60 -10.09
N PHE A 91 3.03 0.50 -9.10
CA PHE A 91 1.65 0.97 -9.27
C PHE A 91 1.56 2.49 -9.44
N ARG A 92 2.42 3.24 -8.75
CA ARG A 92 2.50 4.69 -8.90
C ARG A 92 2.95 5.09 -10.31
N GLU A 93 3.95 4.39 -10.85
CA GLU A 93 4.44 4.61 -12.23
C GLU A 93 3.38 4.24 -13.25
N LEU A 94 2.66 3.13 -13.05
CA LEU A 94 1.55 2.72 -13.90
C LEU A 94 0.44 3.78 -13.92
N ALA A 95 0.05 4.30 -12.75
CA ALA A 95 -0.92 5.39 -12.63
C ALA A 95 -0.44 6.65 -13.36
N LYS A 96 0.80 7.09 -13.09
CA LYS A 96 1.40 8.25 -13.77
C LYS A 96 1.39 8.08 -15.29
N PHE A 97 1.79 6.90 -15.78
CA PHE A 97 1.81 6.59 -17.20
C PHE A 97 0.41 6.74 -17.81
N PHE A 98 -0.60 6.16 -17.15
CA PHE A 98 -1.99 6.26 -17.60
C PHE A 98 -2.53 7.70 -17.63
N TYR A 99 -2.22 8.52 -16.62
CA TYR A 99 -2.62 9.93 -16.63
C TYR A 99 -1.88 10.72 -17.71
N SER A 100 -0.59 10.44 -17.93
CA SER A 100 0.19 11.12 -18.97
C SER A 100 -0.20 10.72 -20.40
N SER A 101 -0.77 9.51 -20.60
CA SER A 101 -1.17 9.03 -21.93
C SER A 101 -2.61 9.42 -22.29
N ASN A 102 -3.48 9.61 -21.30
CA ASN A 102 -4.87 10.04 -21.51
C ASN A 102 -5.07 11.55 -21.39
N GLY A 103 -4.08 12.28 -20.87
CA GLY A 103 -3.99 13.73 -21.01
C GLY A 103 -3.32 14.08 -22.34
N GLN A 104 -4.11 14.57 -23.32
CA GLN A 104 -3.56 15.55 -24.26
C GLN A 104 -3.24 16.85 -23.51
#